data_AF-A0A526TBC8-F1
#
_entry.id   AF-A0A526TBC8-F1
#
_cell.length_a   1.000
_cell.length_b   1.000
_cell.length_c   1.000
_cell.angle_alpha   90.00
_cell.angle_beta   90.00
_cell.angle_gamma   90.00
#
_symmetry.space_group_name_H-M   'P 1'
#
loop_
_entity.id
_entity.type
_entity.pdbx_description
1 polymer ?
#
loop_
_entity_poly.entity_id
_entity_poly.type
_entity_poly.pdbx_seq_one_letter_code
_entity_poly.pdbx_strand_id
1 'polypeptide(L)' 'ADRVIFMDGGEIVEQAPPDEFFTSSRNERTRQFLSQVLGH' A
#
# COMPACT_ATOMS: atom_id res chain seq x y z
N ALA A 1 -0.04 -8.03 13.72
CA ALA A 1 0.04 -7.59 12.32
C ALA A 1 1.18 -6.61 12.25
N ASP A 2 2.29 -7.03 11.64
CA ASP A 2 3.57 -6.45 12.00
C ASP A 2 3.90 -5.24 11.12
N ARG A 3 3.90 -5.35 9.79
CA ARG A 3 3.96 -4.23 8.81
C ARG A 3 3.50 -4.75 7.44
N VAL A 4 2.87 -3.92 6.62
CA VAL A 4 2.59 -4.21 5.20
C VAL A 4 3.74 -3.65 4.36
N ILE A 5 4.22 -4.43 3.39
CA ILE A 5 5.24 -4.01 2.43
C ILE A 5 4.63 -4.08 1.04
N PHE A 6 4.57 -2.94 0.37
CA PHE A 6 4.21 -2.84 -1.04
C PHE A 6 5.48 -2.88 -1.87
N MET A 7 5.57 -3.88 -2.75
CA MET A 7 6.68 -4.07 -3.66
C MET A 7 6.18 -3.97 -5.09
N ASP A 8 6.94 -3.24 -5.92
CA ASP A 8 6.65 -3.02 -7.34
C ASP A 8 7.96 -3.14 -8.11
N GLY A 9 7.98 -3.90 -9.20
CA GLY A 9 9.18 -4.08 -10.03
C GLY A 9 10.40 -4.71 -9.33
N GLY A 10 10.21 -5.33 -8.16
CA GLY A 10 11.30 -5.88 -7.34
C GLY A 10 11.90 -4.90 -6.33
N GLU A 11 11.34 -3.70 -6.20
CA GLU A 11 11.74 -2.70 -5.21
C GLU A 11 10.64 -2.48 -4.17
N ILE A 12 11.03 -2.11 -2.95
CA ILE A 12 10.09 -1.74 -1.88
C ILE A 12 9.63 -0.30 -2.13
N VAL A 13 8.36 -0.14 -2.49
CA VAL A 13 7.75 1.17 -2.78
C VAL A 13 7.16 1.81 -1.53
N GLU A 14 6.58 1.01 -0.63
CA GLU A 14 6.06 1.52 0.64
C GLU A 14 6.10 0.44 1.73
N GLN A 15 6.38 0.85 2.97
CA GLN A 15 6.25 0.00 4.15
C GLN A 15 5.57 0.78 5.27
N ALA A 16 4.39 0.32 5.69
CA ALA A 16 3.60 0.97 6.74
C ALA A 16 2.78 -0.07 7.52
N PRO A 17 2.30 0.24 8.73
CA PRO A 17 1.29 -0.57 9.40
C PRO A 17 0.04 -0.72 8.52
N PRO A 18 -0.68 -1.86 8.57
CA PRO A 18 -1.87 -2.07 7.75
C PRO A 18 -2.91 -0.96 7.91
N ASP A 19 -3.20 -0.52 9.13
CA ASP A 19 -4.12 0.61 9.36
C ASP A 19 -3.71 1.84 8.56
N GLU A 20 -2.46 2.28 8.66
CA GLU A 20 -1.96 3.46 7.93
C GLU A 20 -1.91 3.21 6.42
N PHE A 21 -1.53 2.00 5.99
CA PHE A 21 -1.47 1.64 4.58
C PHE A 21 -2.84 1.71 3.91
N PHE A 22 -3.90 1.19 4.54
CA PHE A 22 -5.25 1.15 3.97
C PHE A 22 -6.03 2.46 4.17
N THR A 23 -5.78 3.20 5.26
CA THR A 23 -6.55 4.43 5.57
C THR A 23 -5.84 5.71 5.17
N SER A 24 -4.50 5.73 5.16
CA SER A 24 -3.71 6.95 5.05
C SER A 24 -2.40 6.75 4.29
N SER A 25 -2.43 5.93 3.21
CA SER A 25 -1.28 5.71 2.32
C SER A 25 -0.70 7.03 1.83
N ARG A 26 0.60 7.23 2.06
CA ARG A 26 1.32 8.46 1.67
C ARG A 26 1.79 8.40 0.23
N ASN A 27 1.98 7.21 -0.32
CA ASN A 27 2.45 7.02 -1.69
C ASN A 27 1.28 6.91 -2.68
N GLU A 28 1.40 7.63 -3.80
CA GLU A 28 0.38 7.69 -4.85
C GLU A 28 0.19 6.34 -5.55
N ARG A 29 1.27 5.56 -5.72
CA ARG A 29 1.21 4.19 -6.26
C ARG A 29 0.40 3.25 -5.37
N THR A 30 0.58 3.34 -4.05
CA THR A 30 -0.21 2.57 -3.09
C THR A 30 -1.70 2.90 -3.24
N ARG A 31 -2.06 4.19 -3.34
CA ARG A 31 -3.46 4.62 -3.53
C ARG A 31 -4.07 4.07 -4.82
N GLN A 32 -3.32 4.11 -5.92
CA GLN A 32 -3.76 3.51 -7.19
C GLN A 32 -4.00 2.01 -7.04
N PHE A 33 -3.06 1.28 -6.46
CA PHE A 33 -3.18 -0.16 -6.22
C PHE A 33 -4.40 -0.49 -5.36
N LEU A 34 -4.56 0.21 -4.23
CA LEU A 34 -5.70 0.03 -3.33
C LEU A 34 -7.03 0.32 -4.04
N SER A 35 -7.10 1.34 -4.89
CA SER A 35 -8.30 1.65 -5.69
C SER A 35 -8.67 0.52 -6.65
N GLN A 36 -7.68 -0.16 -7.24
CA GLN A 36 -7.92 -1.31 -8.13
C GLN A 36 -8.32 -2.58 -7.38
N VAL A 37 -7.81 -2.79 -6.15
CA VAL A 37 -8.04 -4.01 -5.36
C VAL A 37 -9.32 -3.92 -4.51
N LEU A 38 -9.62 -2.75 -3.94
CA LEU A 38 -10.79 -2.53 -3.07
C LEU A 38 -12.04 -2.06 -3.84
N GLY A 39 -11.90 -1.76 -5.13
CA GLY A 39 -12.99 -1.27 -5.99
C GLY A 39 -13.99 -2.33 -6.47
N HIS A 40 -14.01 -3.54 -5.89
CA HIS A 40 -14.98 -4.60 -6.21
C HIS A 40 -15.56 -5.23 -4.94
#